data_AF-A0A523AV99-F1
#
_entry.id   AF-A0A523AV99-F1
#
_cell.length_a   1.000
_cell.length_b   1.000
_cell.length_c   1.000
_cell.angle_alpha   90.00
_cell.angle_beta   90.00
_cell.angle_gamma   90.00
#
_symmetry.space_group_name_H-M   'P 1'
#
loop_
_entity.id
_entity.type
_entity.pdbx_description
1 polymer ?
#
loop_
_entity_poly.entity_id
_entity_poly.type
_entity_poly.pdbx_seq_one_letter_code
_entity_poly.pdbx_strand_id
1 'polypeptide(L)'
;MLSLYISSFPRRLKRGAKKVVEELANSYRLGAISNSMSPAPKEFLVERGLGKYFRTILVSGEVGYRKPHPEIFLRALRELEVPPERAVHVGDRPEVDGKGAKGVGMRFVLLSPHTPKQAEADAVVPSIREVPGALKMLQGELDSLGRECFICSSPFISLYEFEDGPILLCPDCRRGFTPSRGRPRKHGKYRAVYRKSWRRVL
;
A
#
# COMPACT_ATOMS: atom_id res chain seq x y z
N MET A 1 22.10 -20.26 16.62
CA MET A 1 21.94 -19.34 15.47
C MET A 1 20.74 -18.39 15.63
N LEU A 2 19.52 -18.88 15.93
CA LEU A 2 18.34 -18.02 16.14
C LEU A 2 18.44 -17.04 17.33
N SER A 3 19.06 -17.49 18.45
CA SER A 3 19.24 -16.67 19.66
C SER A 3 20.09 -15.40 19.40
N LEU A 4 21.21 -15.55 18.68
CA LEU A 4 22.05 -14.41 18.25
C LEU A 4 21.29 -13.47 17.30
N TYR A 5 20.50 -14.01 16.37
CA TYR A 5 19.68 -13.21 15.46
C TYR A 5 18.64 -12.36 16.19
N ILE A 6 17.91 -12.95 17.14
CA ILE A 6 16.91 -12.22 17.97
C ILE A 6 17.60 -11.13 18.81
N SER A 7 18.78 -11.41 19.36
CA SER A 7 19.54 -10.43 20.15
C SER A 7 19.95 -9.19 19.35
N SER A 8 20.12 -9.33 18.04
CA SER A 8 20.50 -8.26 17.12
C SER A 8 19.32 -7.41 16.61
N PHE A 9 18.08 -7.83 16.90
CA PHE A 9 16.89 -7.15 16.40
C PHE A 9 16.78 -5.73 17.00
N PRO A 10 16.51 -4.69 16.21
CA PRO A 10 16.41 -3.33 16.71
C PRO A 10 15.36 -3.21 17.80
N ARG A 11 15.76 -2.76 18.99
CA ARG A 11 14.86 -2.54 20.14
C ARG A 11 14.33 -1.12 20.25
N ARG A 12 14.64 -0.23 19.30
CA ARG A 12 14.23 1.18 19.34
C ARG A 12 13.37 1.56 18.13
N LEU A 13 12.28 2.28 18.40
CA LEU A 13 11.48 2.93 17.36
C LEU A 13 12.24 4.11 16.76
N LYS A 14 12.10 4.32 15.45
CA LYS A 14 12.52 5.58 14.83
C LYS A 14 11.78 6.74 15.49
N ARG A 15 12.45 7.88 15.67
CA ARG A 15 11.87 9.07 16.31
C ARG A 15 10.58 9.49 15.57
N GLY A 16 9.49 9.61 16.31
CA GLY A 16 8.17 9.99 15.78
C GLY A 16 7.35 8.83 15.18
N ALA A 17 7.89 7.61 15.09
CA ALA A 17 7.19 6.48 14.49
C ALA A 17 5.83 6.18 15.15
N LYS A 18 5.76 6.20 16.48
CA LYS A 18 4.52 5.95 17.22
C LYS A 18 3.41 6.93 16.83
N LYS A 19 3.70 8.23 16.86
CA LYS A 19 2.75 9.29 16.48
C LYS A 19 2.28 9.15 15.04
N VAL A 20 3.21 8.80 14.13
CA VAL A 20 2.87 8.59 12.71
C VAL A 20 1.96 7.38 12.53
N VAL A 21 2.25 6.24 13.17
CA VAL A 21 1.37 5.06 13.12
C VAL A 21 -0.03 5.39 13.66
N GLU A 22 -0.09 6.09 14.80
CA GLU A 22 -1.36 6.54 15.40
C GLU A 22 -2.14 7.48 14.48
N GLU A 23 -1.47 8.44 13.84
CA GLU A 23 -2.09 9.36 12.86
C GLU A 23 -2.61 8.60 11.64
N LEU A 24 -1.79 7.72 11.07
CA LEU A 24 -2.14 6.99 9.86
C LEU A 24 -3.25 5.98 10.10
N ALA A 25 -3.31 5.35 11.27
CA ALA A 25 -4.39 4.41 11.62
C ALA A 25 -5.80 5.05 11.62
N ASN A 26 -5.89 6.38 11.77
CA ASN A 26 -7.18 7.08 11.69
C ASN A 26 -7.71 7.18 10.24
N SER A 27 -6.82 7.09 9.26
CA SER A 27 -7.13 7.31 7.85
C SER A 27 -6.94 6.07 6.99
N TYR A 28 -6.02 5.17 7.38
CA TYR A 28 -5.56 4.01 6.64
C TYR A 28 -5.69 2.72 7.49
N ARG A 29 -6.05 1.60 6.86
CA ARG A 29 -5.81 0.25 7.38
C ARG A 29 -4.32 0.01 7.25
N LEU A 30 -3.67 -0.43 8.33
CA LEU A 30 -2.22 -0.62 8.32
C LEU A 30 -1.85 -2.09 8.20
N GLY A 31 -0.90 -2.40 7.32
CA GLY A 31 -0.17 -3.66 7.27
C GLY A 31 1.30 -3.49 7.62
N ALA A 32 1.93 -4.53 8.14
CA ALA A 32 3.38 -4.59 8.34
C ALA A 32 3.97 -5.81 7.64
N ILE A 33 4.98 -5.62 6.80
CA ILE A 33 5.70 -6.71 6.12
C ILE A 33 7.18 -6.65 6.46
N SER A 34 7.70 -7.69 7.11
CA SER A 34 9.10 -7.76 7.54
C SER A 34 9.81 -9.02 7.02
N ASN A 35 11.00 -8.83 6.45
CA ASN A 35 11.92 -9.92 6.19
C ASN A 35 12.64 -10.27 7.50
N SER A 36 12.16 -11.30 8.19
CA SER A 36 12.76 -11.82 9.42
C SER A 36 12.57 -13.33 9.50
N MET A 37 13.51 -14.01 10.15
CA MET A 37 13.44 -15.45 10.43
C MET A 37 12.77 -15.75 11.79
N SER A 38 12.45 -14.73 12.58
CA SER A 38 11.86 -14.86 13.91
C SER A 38 10.63 -13.95 14.07
N PRO A 39 9.72 -14.24 15.02
CA PRO A 39 8.54 -13.41 15.32
C PRO A 39 8.90 -12.04 15.95
N ALA A 40 10.18 -11.76 16.20
CA ALA A 40 10.65 -10.55 16.86
C ALA A 40 10.06 -9.22 16.33
N PRO A 41 9.85 -9.00 15.00
CA PRO A 41 9.20 -7.79 14.53
C PRO A 41 7.75 -7.62 15.03
N LYS A 42 7.00 -8.73 15.09
CA LYS A 42 5.62 -8.75 15.55
C LYS A 42 5.56 -8.50 17.05
N GLU A 43 6.36 -9.22 17.82
CA GLU A 43 6.51 -9.03 19.28
C GLU A 43 6.92 -7.60 19.61
N PHE A 44 7.91 -7.06 18.89
CA PHE A 44 8.38 -5.68 19.05
C PHE A 44 7.25 -4.66 18.94
N LEU A 45 6.36 -4.80 17.95
CA LEU A 45 5.20 -3.92 17.78
C LEU A 45 4.17 -4.09 18.91
N VAL A 46 3.91 -5.32 19.34
CA VAL A 46 2.96 -5.62 20.43
C VAL A 46 3.45 -5.02 21.75
N GLU A 47 4.71 -5.26 22.13
CA GLU A 47 5.34 -4.73 23.35
C GLU A 47 5.29 -3.19 23.43
N ARG A 48 5.29 -2.51 22.28
CA ARG A 48 5.26 -1.04 22.19
C ARG A 48 3.83 -0.48 22.10
N GLY A 49 2.83 -1.34 22.22
CA GLY A 49 1.42 -1.00 22.10
C GLY A 49 1.03 -0.57 20.68
N LEU A 50 1.85 -0.90 19.67
CA LEU A 50 1.61 -0.56 18.27
C LEU A 50 0.91 -1.67 17.49
N GLY A 51 1.01 -2.93 17.94
CA GLY A 51 0.41 -4.07 17.25
C GLY A 51 -1.08 -3.90 16.95
N LYS A 52 -1.81 -3.23 17.84
CA LYS A 52 -3.25 -2.94 17.70
C LYS A 52 -3.63 -2.06 16.50
N TYR A 53 -2.68 -1.32 15.93
CA TYR A 53 -2.94 -0.46 14.76
C TYR A 53 -2.79 -1.21 13.44
N PHE A 54 -2.13 -2.37 13.44
CA PHE A 54 -1.89 -3.17 12.25
C PHE A 54 -2.92 -4.29 12.16
N ARG A 55 -3.70 -4.30 11.08
CA ARG A 55 -4.66 -5.38 10.80
C ARG A 55 -3.94 -6.68 10.44
N THR A 56 -2.78 -6.57 9.80
CA THR A 56 -1.90 -7.69 9.48
C THR A 56 -0.45 -7.36 9.78
N ILE A 57 0.28 -8.33 10.30
CA ILE A 57 1.73 -8.28 10.51
C ILE A 57 2.30 -9.58 9.95
N LEU A 58 2.92 -9.49 8.78
CA LEU A 58 3.51 -10.60 8.04
C LEU A 58 5.02 -10.62 8.24
N VAL A 59 5.51 -11.74 8.77
CA VAL A 59 6.93 -12.02 8.92
C VAL A 59 7.33 -13.11 7.93
N SER A 60 8.36 -12.89 7.11
CA SER A 60 8.73 -13.82 6.04
C SER A 60 9.01 -15.25 6.53
N GLY A 61 9.58 -15.41 7.72
CA GLY A 61 9.85 -16.73 8.31
C GLY A 61 8.59 -17.50 8.69
N GLU A 62 7.47 -16.81 8.96
CA GLU A 62 6.16 -17.41 9.23
C GLU A 62 5.37 -17.65 7.95
N VAL A 63 5.53 -16.76 6.96
CA VAL A 63 4.76 -16.78 5.70
C VAL A 63 5.38 -17.69 4.64
N GLY A 64 6.68 -17.98 4.73
CA GLY A 64 7.42 -18.79 3.74
C GLY A 64 7.92 -18.00 2.52
N TYR A 65 7.48 -16.75 2.36
CA TYR A 65 7.89 -15.85 1.28
C TYR A 65 8.52 -14.59 1.85
N ARG A 66 9.67 -14.17 1.31
CA ARG A 66 10.35 -12.92 1.70
C ARG A 66 10.20 -11.89 0.60
N LYS A 67 10.16 -10.60 0.94
CA LYS A 67 10.31 -9.51 -0.03
C LYS A 67 11.63 -9.68 -0.81
N PRO A 68 11.66 -9.50 -2.15
CA PRO A 68 10.62 -8.91 -3.01
C PRO A 68 9.60 -9.90 -3.59
N HIS A 69 9.52 -11.15 -3.10
CA HIS A 69 8.59 -12.13 -3.67
C HIS A 69 7.14 -11.61 -3.61
N PRO A 70 6.37 -11.66 -4.72
CA PRO A 70 5.05 -11.00 -4.80
C PRO A 70 4.06 -11.54 -3.76
N GLU A 71 4.14 -12.84 -3.44
CA GLU A 71 3.17 -13.50 -2.55
C GLU A 71 3.03 -12.85 -1.17
N ILE A 72 4.11 -12.32 -0.56
CA ILE A 72 3.99 -11.67 0.75
C ILE A 72 3.23 -10.34 0.67
N PHE A 73 3.37 -9.60 -0.44
CA PHE A 73 2.62 -8.36 -0.68
C PHE A 73 1.16 -8.67 -1.02
N LEU A 74 0.92 -9.63 -1.93
CA LEU A 74 -0.43 -10.06 -2.29
C LEU A 74 -1.20 -10.60 -1.09
N ARG A 75 -0.54 -11.35 -0.20
CA ARG A 75 -1.14 -11.81 1.05
C ARG A 75 -1.52 -10.64 1.96
N ALA A 76 -0.64 -9.66 2.15
CA ALA A 76 -0.97 -8.47 2.94
C ALA A 76 -2.18 -7.72 2.35
N LEU A 77 -2.20 -7.53 1.03
CA LEU A 77 -3.30 -6.87 0.32
C LEU A 77 -4.64 -7.63 0.49
N ARG A 78 -4.63 -8.96 0.42
CA ARG A 78 -5.81 -9.80 0.69
C ARG A 78 -6.30 -9.67 2.13
N GLU A 79 -5.39 -9.74 3.11
CA GLU A 79 -5.74 -9.60 4.53
C GLU A 79 -6.24 -8.18 4.88
N LEU A 80 -5.77 -7.17 4.15
CA LEU A 80 -6.22 -5.78 4.26
C LEU A 80 -7.49 -5.48 3.46
N GLU A 81 -7.90 -6.40 2.57
CA GLU A 81 -8.99 -6.26 1.61
C GLU A 81 -8.86 -4.97 0.78
N VAL A 82 -7.74 -4.83 0.07
CA VAL A 82 -7.50 -3.67 -0.81
C VAL A 82 -6.85 -4.11 -2.12
N PRO A 83 -7.22 -3.52 -3.27
CA PRO A 83 -6.50 -3.74 -4.51
C PRO A 83 -5.11 -3.05 -4.47
N PRO A 84 -4.11 -3.60 -5.18
CA PRO A 84 -2.74 -3.07 -5.16
C PRO A 84 -2.64 -1.58 -5.51
N GLU A 85 -3.43 -1.11 -6.47
CA GLU A 85 -3.38 0.27 -6.98
C GLU A 85 -3.83 1.32 -5.95
N ARG A 86 -4.45 0.87 -4.85
CA ARG A 86 -4.90 1.71 -3.73
C ARG A 86 -4.06 1.53 -2.47
N ALA A 87 -2.94 0.82 -2.56
CA ALA A 87 -2.04 0.60 -1.45
C ALA A 87 -0.68 1.25 -1.72
N VAL A 88 -0.06 1.74 -0.65
CA VAL A 88 1.26 2.36 -0.67
C VAL A 88 2.16 1.60 0.29
N HIS A 89 3.21 0.97 -0.22
CA HIS A 89 4.23 0.36 0.62
C HIS A 89 5.26 1.40 1.04
N VAL A 90 5.57 1.47 2.34
CA VAL A 90 6.63 2.34 2.89
C VAL A 90 7.78 1.46 3.38
N GLY A 91 8.97 1.63 2.79
CA GLY A 91 10.14 0.82 3.12
C GLY A 91 11.45 1.56 2.86
N ASP A 92 12.57 1.01 3.33
CA ASP A 92 13.89 1.63 3.24
C ASP A 92 14.82 0.95 2.23
N ARG A 93 14.40 -0.18 1.64
CA ARG A 93 15.24 -0.96 0.73
C ARG A 93 14.63 -1.06 -0.67
N PRO A 94 15.05 -0.23 -1.65
CA PRO A 94 14.50 -0.24 -2.99
C PRO A 94 14.47 -1.63 -3.65
N GLU A 95 15.48 -2.46 -3.41
CA GLU A 95 15.66 -3.77 -4.02
C GLU A 95 14.71 -4.86 -3.51
N VAL A 96 14.21 -4.74 -2.27
CA VAL A 96 13.24 -5.70 -1.70
C VAL A 96 11.86 -5.07 -1.49
N ASP A 97 11.79 -3.86 -0.97
CA ASP A 97 10.54 -3.13 -0.73
C ASP A 97 10.01 -2.54 -2.03
N GLY A 98 10.83 -1.74 -2.72
CA GLY A 98 10.43 -1.04 -3.93
C GLY A 98 10.07 -1.99 -5.06
N LYS A 99 11.00 -2.88 -5.43
CA LYS A 99 10.75 -3.89 -6.48
C LYS A 99 9.55 -4.78 -6.18
N GLY A 100 9.38 -5.20 -4.92
CA GLY A 100 8.27 -6.06 -4.51
C GLY A 100 6.92 -5.37 -4.58
N ALA A 101 6.81 -4.16 -4.01
CA ALA A 101 5.60 -3.36 -4.02
C ALA A 101 5.18 -2.97 -5.44
N LYS A 102 6.10 -2.41 -6.23
CA LYS A 102 5.87 -2.05 -7.63
C LYS A 102 5.50 -3.26 -8.49
N GLY A 103 6.16 -4.40 -8.25
CA GLY A 103 5.92 -5.65 -8.99
C GLY A 103 4.51 -6.21 -8.85
N VAL A 104 3.77 -5.84 -7.80
CA VAL A 104 2.36 -6.22 -7.61
C VAL A 104 1.38 -5.09 -7.89
N GLY A 105 1.85 -3.92 -8.34
CA GLY A 105 1.01 -2.76 -8.68
C GLY A 105 0.77 -1.75 -7.54
N MET A 106 1.48 -1.87 -6.41
CA MET A 106 1.42 -0.88 -5.33
C MET A 106 2.27 0.35 -5.65
N ARG A 107 1.93 1.49 -5.03
CA ARG A 107 2.84 2.63 -4.94
C ARG A 107 3.93 2.35 -3.89
N PHE A 108 5.09 2.98 -4.05
CA PHE A 108 6.22 2.83 -3.14
C PHE A 108 6.74 4.19 -2.66
N VAL A 109 6.79 4.36 -1.34
CA VAL A 109 7.45 5.49 -0.68
C VAL A 109 8.76 4.99 -0.07
N LEU A 110 9.87 5.54 -0.54
CA LEU A 110 11.18 5.23 -0.01
C LEU A 110 11.50 6.08 1.22
N LEU A 111 11.75 5.42 2.35
CA LEU A 111 12.28 6.02 3.56
C LEU A 111 13.81 6.00 3.51
N SER A 112 14.43 7.09 3.06
CA SER A 112 15.89 7.19 2.96
C SER A 112 16.37 8.59 3.32
N PRO A 113 17.33 8.75 4.27
CA PRO A 113 17.88 10.05 4.62
C PRO A 113 18.63 10.74 3.47
N HIS A 114 18.98 9.98 2.41
CA HIS A 114 19.63 10.48 1.21
C HIS A 114 18.77 10.11 -0.01
N THR A 115 18.57 11.02 -0.94
CA THR A 115 17.88 10.73 -2.20
C THR A 115 18.77 9.81 -3.05
N PRO A 116 18.41 8.53 -3.27
CA PRO A 116 19.20 7.68 -4.14
C PRO A 116 19.02 8.17 -5.58
N LYS A 117 20.10 8.15 -6.37
CA LYS A 117 20.07 8.60 -7.77
C LYS A 117 19.14 7.78 -8.69
N GLN A 118 18.66 6.60 -8.25
CA GLN A 118 18.05 5.57 -9.13
C GLN A 118 16.89 4.79 -8.48
N ALA A 119 16.25 5.29 -7.42
CA ALA A 119 15.09 4.58 -6.87
C ALA A 119 13.81 4.96 -7.65
N GLU A 120 13.19 3.99 -8.32
CA GLU A 120 11.83 4.11 -8.89
C GLU A 120 10.76 4.16 -7.79
N ALA A 121 10.85 5.16 -6.91
CA ALA A 121 9.87 5.42 -5.86
C ALA A 121 8.89 6.52 -6.30
N ASP A 122 7.63 6.40 -5.90
CA ASP A 122 6.62 7.46 -6.13
C ASP A 122 6.87 8.68 -5.23
N ALA A 123 7.51 8.48 -4.07
CA ALA A 123 8.03 9.55 -3.24
C ALA A 123 9.26 9.08 -2.44
N VAL A 124 10.14 10.02 -2.09
CA VAL A 124 11.27 9.78 -1.19
C VAL A 124 11.13 10.69 0.01
N VAL A 125 11.19 10.12 1.21
CA VAL A 125 11.14 10.87 2.47
C VAL A 125 12.36 10.56 3.33
N PRO A 126 13.03 11.58 3.90
CA PRO A 126 14.19 11.38 4.77
C PRO A 126 13.84 10.88 6.18
N SER A 127 12.58 10.97 6.59
CA SER A 127 12.13 10.57 7.92
C SER A 127 10.71 10.00 7.91
N ILE A 128 10.43 9.10 8.86
CA ILE A 128 9.07 8.54 9.05
C ILE A 128 8.03 9.63 9.34
N ARG A 129 8.47 10.76 9.92
CA ARG A 129 7.64 11.92 10.22
C ARG A 129 7.07 12.60 8.98
N GLU A 130 7.68 12.39 7.81
CA GLU A 130 7.28 13.01 6.55
C GLU A 130 6.39 12.09 5.70
N VAL A 131 6.25 10.83 6.11
CA VAL A 131 5.36 9.85 5.44
C VAL A 131 3.92 10.37 5.34
N PRO A 132 3.28 10.95 6.37
CA PRO A 132 1.92 11.49 6.22
C PRO A 132 1.81 12.57 5.14
N GLY A 133 2.84 13.40 4.96
CA GLY A 133 2.89 14.43 3.91
C GLY A 133 2.96 13.81 2.52
N ALA A 134 3.89 12.87 2.32
CA ALA A 134 4.03 12.15 1.05
C ALA A 134 2.75 11.40 0.65
N LEU A 135 2.08 10.76 1.62
CA LEU A 135 0.80 10.06 1.36
C LEU A 135 -0.31 11.03 0.95
N LYS A 136 -0.40 12.22 1.56
CA LYS A 136 -1.36 13.25 1.15
C LYS A 136 -1.11 13.74 -0.27
N MET A 137 0.15 13.89 -0.68
CA MET A 137 0.51 14.26 -2.05
C MET A 137 0.09 13.18 -3.05
N LEU A 138 0.45 11.92 -2.79
CA LEU A 138 0.09 10.78 -3.64
C LEU A 138 -1.43 10.59 -3.71
N GLN A 139 -2.15 10.85 -2.62
CA GLN A 139 -3.61 10.84 -2.61
C GLN A 139 -4.18 11.95 -3.50
N GLY A 140 -3.64 13.17 -3.44
CA GLY A 140 -4.07 14.28 -4.29
C GLY A 140 -3.98 13.99 -5.78
N GLU A 141 -2.96 13.23 -6.21
CA GLU A 141 -2.82 12.74 -7.59
C GLU A 141 -3.85 11.66 -7.95
N LEU A 142 -4.16 10.74 -7.03
CA LEU A 142 -5.21 9.74 -7.25
C LEU A 142 -6.59 10.40 -7.35
N ASP A 143 -6.83 11.38 -6.48
CA ASP A 143 -8.06 12.16 -6.46
C ASP A 143 -8.17 13.07 -7.70
N SER A 144 -7.07 13.48 -8.34
CA SER A 144 -7.10 14.23 -9.61
C SER A 144 -7.29 13.32 -10.82
N LEU A 145 -6.76 12.09 -10.81
CA LEU A 145 -6.98 11.08 -11.86
C LEU A 145 -8.41 10.50 -11.88
N GLY A 146 -9.12 10.57 -10.75
CA GLY A 146 -10.48 10.04 -10.59
C GLY A 146 -11.60 11.08 -10.61
N ARG A 147 -11.28 12.36 -10.84
CA ARG A 147 -12.24 13.45 -10.62
C ARG A 147 -13.20 13.70 -11.78
N GLU A 148 -12.84 13.38 -13.01
CA GLU A 148 -13.70 13.62 -14.17
C GLU A 148 -13.53 12.55 -15.25
N CYS A 149 -14.64 12.08 -15.80
CA CYS A 149 -14.62 11.19 -16.96
C CYS A 149 -13.99 11.91 -18.15
N PHE A 150 -12.83 11.42 -18.65
CA PHE A 150 -12.13 11.96 -19.82
C PHE A 150 -12.96 12.03 -21.13
N ILE A 151 -14.15 11.43 -21.14
CA ILE A 151 -15.02 11.35 -22.32
C ILE A 151 -16.20 12.31 -22.24
N CYS A 152 -16.74 12.55 -21.04
CA CYS A 152 -17.96 13.35 -20.85
C CYS A 152 -17.89 14.33 -19.68
N SER A 153 -16.71 14.49 -19.09
CA SER A 153 -16.43 15.37 -17.94
C SER A 153 -17.30 15.13 -16.70
N SER A 154 -17.99 13.98 -16.63
CA SER A 154 -18.77 13.59 -15.45
C SER A 154 -17.87 13.52 -14.20
N PRO A 155 -18.22 14.21 -13.10
CA PRO A 155 -17.41 14.23 -11.89
C PRO A 155 -17.47 12.92 -11.08
N PHE A 156 -18.27 11.95 -11.55
CA PHE A 156 -18.46 10.66 -10.90
C PHE A 156 -17.80 9.56 -11.72
N ILE A 157 -16.62 9.10 -11.28
CA ILE A 157 -16.06 7.83 -11.74
C ILE A 157 -16.11 6.85 -10.56
N SER A 158 -16.81 5.74 -10.74
CA SER A 158 -16.86 4.67 -9.76
C SER A 158 -15.89 3.56 -10.16
N LEU A 159 -15.08 3.06 -9.22
CA LEU A 159 -14.22 1.90 -9.43
C LEU A 159 -15.04 0.63 -9.19
N TYR A 160 -15.02 -0.29 -10.14
CA TYR A 160 -15.69 -1.58 -10.09
C TYR A 160 -14.65 -2.69 -10.23
N GLU A 161 -14.80 -3.74 -9.43
CA GLU A 161 -14.00 -4.96 -9.54
C GLU A 161 -14.70 -5.95 -10.49
N PHE A 162 -13.94 -6.47 -11.46
CA PHE A 162 -14.36 -7.53 -12.38
C PHE A 162 -13.34 -8.67 -12.38
N GLU A 163 -13.71 -9.82 -12.94
CA GLU A 163 -12.81 -10.99 -13.07
C GLU A 163 -11.51 -10.64 -13.84
N ASP A 164 -11.59 -9.72 -14.79
CA ASP A 164 -10.45 -9.24 -15.59
C ASP A 164 -9.68 -8.06 -14.96
N GLY A 165 -10.00 -7.68 -13.72
CA GLY A 165 -9.37 -6.60 -12.97
C GLY A 165 -10.24 -5.35 -12.79
N PRO A 166 -9.70 -4.31 -12.13
CA PRO A 166 -10.47 -3.11 -11.78
C PRO A 166 -10.76 -2.23 -13.01
N ILE A 167 -12.02 -1.82 -13.15
CA ILE A 167 -12.48 -0.90 -14.19
C ILE A 167 -13.10 0.33 -13.52
N LEU A 168 -12.62 1.51 -13.90
CA LEU A 168 -13.26 2.79 -13.61
C LEU A 168 -14.40 3.00 -14.61
N LEU A 169 -15.65 3.01 -14.15
CA LEU A 169 -16.83 3.25 -14.97
C LEU A 169 -17.46 4.60 -14.63
N CYS A 170 -17.70 5.39 -15.67
CA CYS A 170 -18.53 6.58 -15.58
C CYS A 170 -20.02 6.18 -15.71
N PRO A 171 -20.90 6.55 -14.76
CA PRO A 171 -22.31 6.20 -14.79
C PRO A 171 -23.06 6.89 -15.95
N ASP A 172 -22.62 8.08 -16.36
CA ASP A 172 -23.31 8.89 -17.36
C ASP A 172 -23.05 8.37 -18.78
N CYS A 173 -21.79 8.21 -19.17
CA CYS A 173 -21.45 7.72 -20.52
C CYS A 173 -21.35 6.19 -20.63
N ARG A 174 -21.41 5.47 -19.49
CA ARG A 174 -21.27 4.00 -19.40
C ARG A 174 -20.03 3.45 -20.08
N ARG A 175 -18.95 4.23 -20.12
CA ARG A 175 -17.64 3.79 -20.63
C ARG A 175 -16.71 3.50 -19.46
N GLY A 176 -15.97 2.41 -19.60
CA GLY A 176 -15.00 1.94 -18.63
C GLY A 176 -13.57 2.22 -19.06
N PHE A 177 -12.71 2.51 -18.10
CA PHE A 177 -11.26 2.61 -18.26
C PHE A 177 -10.57 1.65 -17.29
N THR A 178 -9.61 0.87 -17.80
CA THR A 178 -8.70 0.07 -16.97
C THR A 178 -7.47 0.92 -16.66
N PRO A 179 -7.16 1.21 -15.37
CA PRO A 179 -6.02 2.02 -14.96
C PRO A 179 -4.69 1.60 -15.59
N SER A 180 -4.51 0.30 -15.83
CA SER A 180 -3.28 -0.29 -16.37
C SER A 180 -3.09 -0.14 -17.89
N ARG A 181 -4.12 0.24 -18.67
CA ARG A 181 -4.05 0.15 -20.16
C ARG A 181 -4.38 1.42 -20.93
N GLY A 182 -4.71 2.54 -20.29
CA GLY A 182 -4.78 3.82 -21.00
C GLY A 182 -5.88 3.95 -22.07
N ARG A 183 -6.71 2.93 -22.32
CA ARG A 183 -7.68 2.92 -23.43
C ARG A 183 -9.11 2.62 -22.96
N PRO A 184 -10.12 3.42 -23.39
CA PRO A 184 -11.52 3.13 -23.13
C PRO A 184 -11.96 1.80 -23.79
N ARG A 185 -12.76 1.00 -23.10
CA ARG A 185 -13.41 -0.20 -23.67
C ARG A 185 -14.92 -0.16 -23.43
N LYS A 186 -15.73 -0.51 -24.43
CA LYS A 186 -17.16 -0.80 -24.24
C LYS A 186 -17.30 -2.17 -23.58
N HIS A 187 -17.93 -2.24 -22.40
CA HIS A 187 -18.31 -3.51 -21.77
C HIS A 187 -19.84 -3.61 -21.71
N GLY A 188 -20.37 -4.84 -21.80
CA GLY A 188 -21.80 -5.14 -21.86
C GLY A 188 -22.56 -4.93 -20.55
N LYS A 189 -23.81 -5.44 -20.48
CA LYS A 189 -24.77 -5.23 -19.37
C LYS A 189 -24.15 -5.53 -17.99
N TYR A 190 -24.17 -4.52 -17.12
CA TYR A 190 -23.50 -4.50 -15.82
C TYR A 190 -24.37 -5.11 -14.71
N ARG A 191 -23.75 -5.82 -13.75
CA ARG A 191 -24.34 -6.17 -12.45
C ARG A 191 -23.54 -5.43 -11.37
N ALA A 192 -24.10 -4.34 -10.84
CA ALA A 192 -23.39 -3.47 -9.90
C ALA A 192 -23.27 -4.12 -8.51
N VAL A 193 -22.05 -4.25 -7.99
CA VAL A 193 -21.81 -4.52 -6.57
C VAL A 193 -21.41 -3.19 -5.92
N TYR A 194 -22.40 -2.49 -5.38
CA TYR A 194 -22.19 -1.21 -4.71
C TYR A 194 -21.59 -1.46 -3.32
N ARG A 195 -20.30 -1.19 -3.12
CA ARG A 195 -19.73 -1.13 -1.76
C ARG A 195 -19.55 0.33 -1.33
N LYS A 196 -20.60 0.87 -0.67
CA LYS A 196 -20.51 2.08 0.17
C LYS A 196 -19.41 1.86 1.20
N SER A 197 -18.54 2.84 1.40
CA SER A 197 -17.53 2.89 2.48
C SER A 197 -16.30 1.97 2.29
N TRP A 198 -15.23 2.51 1.73
CA TRP A 198 -13.89 1.90 1.81
C TRP A 198 -12.94 2.82 2.58
N ARG A 199 -12.32 2.30 3.64
CA ARG A 199 -11.23 2.97 4.38
C ARG A 199 -9.92 2.78 3.61
N ARG A 200 -9.03 3.79 3.62
CA ARG A 200 -7.74 3.85 2.88
C ARG A 200 -6.80 2.76 3.42
N VAL A 201 -5.71 2.38 2.74
CA VAL A 201 -4.76 1.34 3.23
C VAL A 201 -3.30 1.74 3.02
N LEU A 202 -2.45 1.43 4.00
CA LEU A 202 -0.99 1.59 4.02
C LEU A 202 -0.33 0.27 4.41
#